data_AF-A0AA47I7T5-F1
#
_entry.id   AF-A0AA47I7T5-F1
#
_cell.length_a   1.000
_cell.length_b   1.000
_cell.length_c   1.000
_cell.angle_alpha   90.00
_cell.angle_beta   90.00
_cell.angle_gamma   90.00
#
_symmetry.space_group_name_H-M   'P 1'
#
loop_
_entity.id
_entity.type
_entity.pdbx_description
1 polymer ?
#
loop_
_entity_poly.entity_id
_entity_poly.type
_entity_poly.pdbx_seq_one_letter_code
_entity_poly.pdbx_strand_id
1 'polypeptide(L)'
;MLSYTTGITHGKFLFLFNFIAFLIYSICGYYLNINYTFKENGTRNAYFQYSSLLFLGMILNSFILVHLTRRNPLIHILHHHRSMAHLNHLWLNISMIIGCTILGLLGFFINKFFIFNKKKAL
;
A
#
# COMPACT_ATOMS: atom_id res chain seq x y z
N MET A 1 8.17 -9.66 -1.71
CA MET A 1 9.62 -9.88 -1.45
C MET A 1 9.91 -11.22 -0.76
N LEU A 2 9.21 -11.64 0.31
CA LEU A 2 9.45 -12.96 0.94
C LEU A 2 9.15 -14.18 0.04
N SER A 3 8.08 -14.13 -0.76
CA SER A 3 7.74 -15.23 -1.69
C SER A 3 8.81 -15.42 -2.79
N TYR A 4 9.55 -14.37 -3.12
CA TYR A 4 10.66 -14.42 -4.09
C TYR A 4 11.90 -15.10 -3.49
N THR A 5 12.14 -14.97 -2.18
CA THR A 5 13.28 -15.60 -1.49
C THR A 5 13.00 -17.03 -1.04
N THR A 6 11.75 -17.40 -0.78
CA THR A 6 11.38 -18.75 -0.32
C THR A 6 10.90 -19.67 -1.44
N GLY A 7 10.63 -19.14 -2.64
CA GLY A 7 10.11 -19.92 -3.79
C GLY A 7 8.67 -20.44 -3.61
N ILE A 8 8.03 -20.14 -2.48
CA ILE A 8 6.65 -20.54 -2.18
C ILE A 8 5.72 -19.51 -2.84
N THR A 9 5.12 -19.90 -3.96
CA THR A 9 4.30 -19.03 -4.81
C THR A 9 2.80 -19.32 -4.74
N HIS A 10 2.37 -20.40 -4.07
CA HIS A 10 0.97 -20.82 -4.02
C HIS A 10 0.60 -21.51 -2.69
N GLY A 11 -0.68 -21.46 -2.30
CA GLY A 11 -1.24 -22.23 -1.17
C GLY A 11 -1.33 -21.50 0.17
N LYS A 12 -1.78 -22.23 1.22
CA LYS A 12 -2.02 -21.70 2.58
C LYS A 12 -0.77 -21.08 3.22
N PHE A 13 0.41 -21.59 2.90
CA PHE A 13 1.68 -21.05 3.38
C PHE A 13 2.00 -19.66 2.81
N LEU A 14 1.66 -19.38 1.55
CA LEU A 14 1.82 -18.04 0.98
C LEU A 14 0.95 -17.01 1.71
N PHE A 15 -0.28 -17.38 2.06
CA PHE A 15 -1.17 -16.52 2.84
C PHE A 15 -0.56 -16.20 4.21
N LEU A 16 -0.02 -17.20 4.91
CA LEU A 16 0.67 -17.02 6.18
C LEU A 16 1.90 -16.10 6.03
N PHE A 17 2.71 -16.29 4.99
CA PHE A 17 3.86 -15.43 4.70
C PHE A 17 3.46 -13.99 4.41
N ASN A 18 2.42 -13.77 3.60
CA ASN A 18 1.92 -12.42 3.32
C ASN A 18 1.33 -11.76 4.57
N PHE A 19 0.69 -12.53 5.44
CA PHE A 19 0.16 -12.03 6.72
C PHE A 19 1.29 -11.62 7.67
N ILE A 20 2.31 -12.45 7.84
CA ILE A 20 3.49 -12.12 8.65
C ILE A 20 4.23 -10.90 8.07
N ALA A 21 4.41 -10.85 6.76
CA ALA A 21 5.02 -9.71 6.09
C ALA A 21 4.23 -8.42 6.32
N PHE A 22 2.89 -8.48 6.28
CA PHE A 22 2.02 -7.36 6.60
C PHE A 22 2.20 -6.90 8.05
N LEU A 23 2.24 -7.83 9.01
CA LEU A 23 2.46 -7.51 10.42
C LEU A 23 3.81 -6.81 10.66
N ILE A 24 4.89 -7.36 10.09
CA ILE A 24 6.22 -6.78 10.20
C ILE A 24 6.23 -5.38 9.57
N TYR A 25 5.65 -5.22 8.38
CA TYR A 25 5.56 -3.92 7.71
C TYR A 25 4.77 -2.89 8.55
N SER A 26 3.65 -3.30 9.14
CA SER A 26 2.84 -2.46 10.02
C SER A 26 3.62 -2.01 11.26
N ILE A 27 4.29 -2.95 11.95
CA ILE A 27 5.05 -2.67 13.18
C ILE A 27 6.25 -1.77 12.87
N CYS A 28 7.06 -2.13 11.88
CA CYS A 28 8.23 -1.34 11.49
C CYS A 28 7.83 0.05 10.98
N GLY A 29 6.78 0.14 10.16
CA GLY A 29 6.27 1.41 9.65
C GLY A 29 5.77 2.32 10.77
N TYR A 30 5.05 1.76 11.76
CA TYR A 30 4.63 2.52 12.94
C TYR A 30 5.84 2.99 13.76
N TYR A 31 6.80 2.11 14.04
CA TYR A 31 7.98 2.43 14.84
C TYR A 31 8.87 3.51 14.18
N LEU A 32 9.00 3.47 12.85
CA LEU A 32 9.71 4.52 12.12
C LEU A 32 8.93 5.83 12.13
N ASN A 33 7.61 5.79 11.96
CA ASN A 33 6.79 7.00 11.94
C ASN A 33 6.74 7.72 13.28
N ILE A 34 6.61 6.99 14.39
CA ILE A 34 6.59 7.58 15.73
C ILE A 34 7.95 8.16 16.13
N ASN A 35 9.05 7.44 15.88
CA ASN A 35 10.38 7.82 16.36
C ASN A 35 11.14 8.77 15.43
N TYR A 36 10.96 8.65 14.11
CA TYR A 36 11.73 9.41 13.12
C TYR A 36 10.89 10.47 12.40
N THR A 37 9.73 10.09 11.87
CA THR A 37 8.95 10.96 10.97
C THR A 37 8.18 12.05 11.72
N PHE A 38 7.47 11.70 12.80
CA PHE A 38 6.63 12.62 13.55
C PHE A 38 7.22 13.03 14.90
N LYS A 39 8.09 12.19 15.49
CA LYS A 39 8.73 12.42 16.81
C LYS A 39 7.72 12.78 17.91
N GLU A 40 6.59 12.08 17.95
CA GLU A 40 5.53 12.31 18.92
C GLU A 40 5.40 11.15 19.90
N ASN A 41 5.05 11.46 21.15
CA ASN A 41 4.72 10.46 22.15
C ASN A 41 3.39 9.80 21.74
N GLY A 42 3.47 8.58 21.22
CA GLY A 42 2.32 7.83 20.75
C GLY A 42 1.31 7.63 21.87
N THR A 43 0.06 8.01 21.60
CA THR A 43 -1.05 7.65 22.49
C THR A 43 -1.26 6.12 22.45
N ARG A 44 -1.80 5.54 23.53
CA ARG A 44 -1.99 4.08 23.66
C ARG A 44 -2.81 3.46 22.51
N ASN A 45 -3.60 4.27 21.80
CA ASN A 45 -4.44 3.86 20.66
C ASN A 45 -3.83 4.18 19.28
N ALA A 46 -2.70 4.88 19.19
CA ALA A 46 -2.12 5.34 17.91
C ALA A 46 -1.71 4.16 17.00
N TYR A 47 -1.26 3.04 17.57
CA TYR A 47 -0.95 1.83 16.81
C TYR A 47 -2.19 1.20 16.15
N PHE A 48 -3.31 1.10 16.88
CA PHE A 48 -4.55 0.57 16.34
C PHE A 48 -5.12 1.47 15.24
N GLN A 49 -5.03 2.79 15.41
CA GLN A 49 -5.43 3.75 14.37
C GLN A 49 -4.55 3.65 13.12
N TYR A 50 -3.24 3.51 13.30
CA TYR A 50 -2.29 3.33 12.19
C TYR A 50 -2.54 2.02 11.43
N SER A 51 -2.73 0.91 12.13
CA SER A 51 -3.01 -0.40 11.52
C SER A 51 -4.35 -0.41 10.79
N SER A 52 -5.39 0.20 11.37
CA SER A 52 -6.69 0.37 10.70
C SER A 52 -6.59 1.22 9.44
N LEU A 53 -5.79 2.29 9.45
CA LEU A 53 -5.52 3.10 8.27
C LEU A 53 -4.79 2.32 7.18
N LEU A 54 -3.78 1.51 7.56
CA LEU A 54 -3.09 0.62 6.62
C LEU A 54 -4.07 -0.37 5.96
N PHE A 55 -4.96 -0.96 6.76
CA PHE A 55 -5.97 -1.89 6.27
C PHE A 55 -6.94 -1.22 5.29
N LEU A 56 -7.48 -0.04 5.65
CA LEU A 56 -8.31 0.76 4.74
C LEU A 56 -7.55 1.16 3.48
N GLY A 57 -6.26 1.49 3.62
CA GLY A 57 -5.38 1.79 2.51
C GLY A 57 -5.26 0.63 1.53
N MET A 58 -5.15 -0.61 2.02
CA MET A 58 -5.13 -1.80 1.15
C MET A 58 -6.43 -1.99 0.36
N ILE A 59 -7.58 -1.77 1.00
CA ILE A 59 -8.90 -1.85 0.33
C ILE A 59 -8.99 -0.77 -0.76
N LEU A 60 -8.62 0.47 -0.41
CA LEU A 60 -8.68 1.61 -1.32
C LEU A 60 -7.69 1.44 -2.49
N ASN A 61 -6.52 0.83 -2.26
CA ASN A 61 -5.56 0.49 -3.32
C ASN A 61 -6.16 -0.51 -4.31
N SER A 62 -6.82 -1.54 -3.79
CA SER A 62 -7.47 -2.56 -4.61
C SER A 62 -8.57 -1.93 -5.47
N PHE A 63 -9.35 -1.01 -4.89
CA PHE A 63 -10.39 -0.28 -5.61
C PHE A 63 -9.82 0.61 -6.72
N ILE A 64 -8.80 1.43 -6.40
CA ILE A 64 -8.09 2.26 -7.38
C ILE A 64 -7.55 1.39 -8.52
N LEU A 65 -6.88 0.28 -8.21
CA LEU A 65 -6.29 -0.61 -9.20
C LEU A 65 -7.35 -1.23 -10.12
N VAL A 66 -8.47 -1.72 -9.58
CA VAL A 66 -9.60 -2.24 -10.38
C VAL A 66 -10.17 -1.15 -11.30
N HIS A 67 -10.33 0.08 -10.81
CA HIS A 67 -10.86 1.17 -11.61
C HIS A 67 -9.91 1.62 -12.72
N LEU A 68 -8.61 1.77 -12.43
CA LEU A 68 -7.59 2.14 -13.41
C LEU A 68 -7.38 1.04 -14.46
N THR A 69 -7.36 -0.22 -14.05
CA THR A 69 -7.11 -1.33 -14.98
C THR A 69 -8.32 -1.70 -15.85
N ARG A 70 -9.54 -1.32 -15.43
CA ARG A 70 -10.78 -1.56 -16.20
C ARG A 70 -10.78 -0.91 -17.59
N ARG A 71 -10.11 0.24 -17.74
CA ARG A 71 -9.90 0.88 -19.05
C ARG A 71 -8.41 1.04 -19.26
N ASN A 72 -7.85 0.26 -20.18
CA ASN A 72 -6.44 0.40 -20.56
C ASN A 72 -6.32 1.36 -21.77
N PRO A 73 -5.94 2.62 -21.57
CA PRO A 73 -5.78 3.58 -22.66
C PRO A 73 -4.60 3.23 -23.58
N LEU A 74 -3.61 2.47 -23.10
CA LEU A 74 -2.46 2.06 -23.91
C LEU A 74 -2.85 1.09 -25.02
N ILE A 75 -3.92 0.31 -24.81
CA ILE A 75 -4.47 -0.53 -25.88
C ILE A 75 -4.89 0.37 -27.04
N HIS A 76 -5.69 1.40 -26.80
CA HIS A 76 -6.20 2.26 -27.87
C HIS A 76 -5.09 3.00 -28.64
N ILE A 77 -3.98 3.32 -27.98
CA ILE A 77 -2.90 4.14 -28.56
C ILE A 77 -1.83 3.28 -29.25
N LEU A 78 -1.53 2.09 -28.72
CA LEU A 78 -0.37 1.28 -29.11
C LEU A 78 -0.75 -0.12 -29.64
N HIS A 79 -2.05 -0.40 -29.86
CA HIS A 79 -2.54 -1.70 -30.34
C HIS A 79 -1.78 -2.21 -31.57
N HIS A 80 -1.41 -1.31 -32.49
CA HIS A 80 -0.82 -1.68 -33.77
C HIS A 80 0.62 -2.21 -33.64
N HIS A 81 1.35 -1.86 -32.58
CA HIS A 81 2.79 -2.12 -32.49
C HIS A 81 3.19 -3.15 -31.42
N ARG A 82 2.30 -3.55 -30.51
CA ARG A 82 2.63 -4.50 -29.43
C ARG A 82 1.51 -5.48 -29.15
N SER A 83 1.90 -6.65 -28.61
CA SER A 83 0.97 -7.64 -28.09
C SER A 83 0.11 -7.06 -26.95
N MET A 84 -1.20 -7.35 -27.00
CA MET A 84 -2.19 -6.98 -25.98
C MET A 84 -1.77 -7.38 -24.55
N ALA A 85 -1.16 -8.56 -24.40
CA ALA A 85 -0.69 -9.04 -23.10
C ALA A 85 0.36 -8.10 -22.50
N HIS A 86 1.33 -7.68 -23.31
CA HIS A 86 2.38 -6.78 -22.88
C HIS A 86 1.85 -5.39 -22.50
N LEU A 87 0.90 -4.85 -23.28
CA LEU A 87 0.26 -3.56 -23.00
C LEU A 87 -0.56 -3.58 -21.70
N ASN A 88 -1.21 -4.71 -21.39
CA ASN A 88 -1.92 -4.90 -20.13
C ASN A 88 -0.98 -4.97 -18.93
N HIS A 89 0.14 -5.70 -19.04
CA HIS A 89 1.15 -5.73 -17.97
C HIS A 89 1.77 -4.36 -17.72
N LEU A 90 2.05 -3.60 -18.78
CA LEU A 90 2.64 -2.27 -18.67
C LEU A 90 1.66 -1.29 -18.00
N TRP A 91 0.38 -1.32 -18.38
CA TRP A 91 -0.65 -0.51 -17.74
C TRP A 91 -0.89 -0.89 -16.28
N LEU A 92 -0.87 -2.19 -15.96
CA LEU A 92 -0.99 -2.67 -14.58
C LEU A 92 0.12 -2.10 -13.69
N ASN A 93 1.37 -2.12 -14.18
CA ASN A 93 2.51 -1.58 -13.43
C ASN A 93 2.38 -0.07 -13.22
N ILE A 94 1.98 0.68 -14.25
CA ILE A 94 1.72 2.13 -14.13
C ILE A 94 0.61 2.40 -13.11
N SER A 95 -0.48 1.63 -13.19
CA SER A 95 -1.61 1.74 -12.26
C SER A 95 -1.21 1.43 -10.81
N MET A 96 -0.33 0.44 -10.60
CA MET A 96 0.24 0.15 -9.28
C MET A 96 1.07 1.31 -8.74
N ILE A 97 1.92 1.94 -9.56
CA ILE A 97 2.72 3.10 -9.14
C ILE A 97 1.79 4.25 -8.72
N ILE A 98 0.80 4.59 -9.56
CA ILE A 98 -0.17 5.65 -9.28
C ILE A 98 -0.93 5.36 -7.98
N GLY A 99 -1.43 4.14 -7.80
CA GLY A 99 -2.13 3.73 -6.58
C GLY A 99 -1.25 3.87 -5.35
N CYS A 100 -0.02 3.33 -5.39
CA CYS A 100 0.95 3.43 -4.30
C CYS A 100 1.30 4.88 -3.94
N THR A 101 1.47 5.76 -4.93
CA THR A 101 1.77 7.19 -4.68
C THR A 101 0.59 7.90 -4.02
N ILE A 102 -0.63 7.71 -4.54
CA ILE A 102 -1.84 8.31 -3.96
C ILE A 102 -2.02 7.87 -2.51
N LEU A 103 -1.87 6.58 -2.24
CA LEU A 103 -1.98 6.02 -0.90
C LEU A 103 -0.86 6.43 0.04
N GLY A 104 0.38 6.53 -0.46
CA GLY A 104 1.51 7.03 0.31
C GLY A 104 1.26 8.46 0.78
N LEU A 105 0.80 9.33 -0.12
CA LEU A 105 0.47 10.73 0.20
C LEU A 105 -0.73 10.82 1.15
N LEU A 106 -1.83 10.12 0.85
CA LEU A 106 -3.03 10.13 1.67
C LEU A 106 -2.75 9.60 3.08
N GLY A 107 -2.03 8.47 3.16
CA GLY A 107 -1.59 7.86 4.41
C GLY A 107 -0.68 8.78 5.20
N PHE A 108 0.26 9.48 4.55
CA PHE A 108 1.11 10.49 5.21
C PHE A 108 0.28 11.62 5.82
N PHE A 109 -0.66 12.20 5.07
CA PHE A 109 -1.50 13.29 5.58
C PHE A 109 -2.41 12.84 6.72
N ILE A 110 -3.04 11.67 6.61
CA ILE A 110 -3.90 11.16 7.68
C ILE A 110 -3.06 10.84 8.93
N ASN A 111 -1.91 10.21 8.77
CA ASN A 111 -1.00 9.95 9.89
C ASN A 111 -0.57 11.27 10.57
N LYS A 112 -0.17 12.27 9.79
CA LYS A 112 0.29 13.57 10.29
C LYS A 112 -0.80 14.35 11.03
N PHE A 113 -2.02 14.39 10.51
CA PHE A 113 -3.07 15.29 11.02
C PHE A 113 -4.05 14.63 11.98
N PHE A 114 -4.25 13.31 11.90
CA PHE A 114 -5.24 12.60 12.71
C PHE A 114 -4.64 11.71 13.79
N ILE A 115 -3.55 11.00 13.48
CA ILE A 115 -2.96 9.99 14.37
C ILE A 115 -1.86 10.61 15.25
N PHE A 116 -0.90 11.29 14.64
CA PHE A 116 0.20 11.98 15.32
C PHE A 116 -0.06 13.49 15.37
N ASN A 117 -1.22 13.88 15.90
CA ASN A 117 -1.55 15.29 16.07
C ASN A 117 -1.22 15.74 17.49
N LYS A 118 -0.22 16.62 17.62
CA LYS A 118 0.20 17.26 18.89
C LYS A 118 -0.95 17.77 19.76
N LYS A 119 -2.07 18.23 19.16
CA LYS A 119 -3.20 18.77 19.91
C LYS A 119 -3.95 17.74 20.76
N LYS A 120 -3.78 16.43 20.51
CA LYS A 120 -4.37 15.36 21.33
C LYS A 120 -3.50 14.96 22.53
N ALA A 121 -2.27 15.48 22.62
CA ALA A 121 -1.30 15.14 23.66
C ALA A 121 -1.20 16.17 24.79
N LEU A 122 -2.13 17.15 24.83
CA LEU A 122 -2.18 18.24 25.79
C LEU A 122 -3.45 18.18 26.62
#